data_AF-A0A1F8A9A9-F1
#
_entry.id   AF-A0A1F8A9A9-F1
#
_cell.length_a   1.000
_cell.length_b   1.000
_cell.length_c   1.000
_cell.angle_alpha   90.00
_cell.angle_beta   90.00
_cell.angle_gamma   90.00
#
_symmetry.space_group_name_H-M   'P 1'
#
loop_
_entity.id
_entity.type
_entity.pdbx_description
1 polymer ?
#
loop_
_entity_poly.entity_id
_entity_poly.type
_entity_poly.pdbx_seq_one_letter_code
_entity_poly.pdbx_strand_id
1 'polypeptide(L)'
;MQVPQTIAILALLTSASAHAIRQDDSTEAKADFSKTCDNITVRKGGNHLEAECTKTNGEKMKSSLDLNFCIRHTYGGMEAYADGHFYGNPGCTGCQILKDSPNTLQCVCGTSQVGAFKKATLDLDIMVWNNDGLTECYGHRADSI
;
A
#
# COMPACT_ATOMS: atom_id res chain seq x y z
N MET A 1 80.70 -14.19 -25.36
CA MET A 1 80.65 -12.92 -24.59
C MET A 1 79.39 -12.92 -23.74
N GLN A 2 79.52 -12.42 -22.51
CA GLN A 2 78.54 -12.45 -21.41
C GLN A 2 77.18 -11.78 -21.73
N VAL A 3 76.03 -12.38 -21.37
CA VAL A 3 75.17 -12.23 -20.15
C VAL A 3 74.48 -10.85 -20.07
N PRO A 4 73.30 -10.72 -19.43
CA PRO A 4 71.91 -11.06 -19.80
C PRO A 4 71.06 -9.76 -19.87
N GLN A 5 69.73 -9.77 -20.04
CA GLN A 5 68.80 -8.82 -19.34
C GLN A 5 67.36 -9.32 -19.46
N THR A 6 66.57 -8.95 -18.47
CA THR A 6 65.40 -9.60 -17.87
C THR A 6 64.06 -8.92 -18.21
N ILE A 7 62.93 -9.58 -17.86
CA ILE A 7 61.57 -9.03 -17.56
C ILE A 7 60.72 -8.69 -18.81
N ALA A 8 59.41 -8.95 -18.92
CA ALA A 8 58.35 -9.30 -17.95
C ALA A 8 57.30 -10.21 -18.61
N ILE A 9 56.80 -11.21 -17.88
CA ILE A 9 55.53 -11.88 -18.26
C ILE A 9 54.42 -11.05 -17.62
N LEU A 10 53.71 -10.27 -18.44
CA LEU A 10 52.51 -9.55 -18.01
C LEU A 10 51.38 -10.57 -17.87
N ALA A 11 51.14 -11.05 -16.65
CA ALA A 11 49.96 -11.85 -16.34
C ALA A 11 48.72 -10.92 -16.39
N LEU A 12 47.95 -11.01 -17.48
CA LEU A 12 46.63 -10.41 -17.60
C LEU A 12 45.69 -11.11 -16.63
N LEU A 13 45.53 -10.54 -15.44
CA LEU A 13 44.45 -10.89 -14.51
C LEU A 13 43.13 -10.42 -15.12
N THR A 14 42.42 -11.31 -15.80
CA THR A 14 41.01 -11.09 -16.14
C THR A 14 40.21 -11.15 -14.84
N SER A 15 40.02 -10.01 -14.19
CA SER A 15 39.00 -9.88 -13.16
C SER A 15 37.64 -10.00 -13.85
N ALA A 16 37.07 -11.20 -13.84
CA ALA A 16 35.65 -11.38 -14.11
C ALA A 16 34.91 -10.68 -12.97
N SER A 17 34.49 -9.43 -13.21
CA SER A 17 33.60 -8.72 -12.30
C SER A 17 32.27 -9.46 -12.30
N ALA A 18 32.11 -10.39 -11.36
CA ALA A 18 30.82 -10.94 -11.00
C ALA A 18 29.97 -9.78 -10.47
N HIS A 19 29.24 -9.13 -11.36
CA HIS A 19 28.18 -8.21 -10.99
C HIS A 19 27.10 -9.10 -10.37
N ALA A 20 27.14 -9.26 -9.05
CA ALA A 20 26.03 -9.79 -8.30
C ALA A 20 24.87 -8.81 -8.50
N ILE A 21 23.95 -9.17 -9.40
CA ILE A 21 22.65 -8.51 -9.49
C ILE A 21 21.96 -8.83 -8.17
N ARG A 22 22.03 -7.88 -7.22
CA ARG A 22 21.14 -7.86 -6.06
C ARG A 22 19.76 -7.55 -6.63
N GLN A 23 18.99 -8.60 -6.88
CA GLN A 23 17.57 -8.50 -7.08
C GLN A 23 16.99 -8.13 -5.71
N ASP A 24 16.86 -6.83 -5.47
CA ASP A 24 16.13 -6.30 -4.34
C ASP A 24 14.64 -6.53 -4.66
N ASP A 25 14.19 -7.77 -4.47
CA ASP A 25 12.79 -8.08 -4.23
C ASP A 25 12.45 -7.56 -2.83
N SER A 26 12.52 -6.24 -2.66
CA SER A 26 11.95 -5.55 -1.52
C SER A 26 10.45 -5.66 -1.66
N THR A 27 9.91 -6.83 -1.31
CA THR A 27 8.49 -6.97 -1.03
C THR A 27 8.27 -6.13 0.21
N GLU A 28 7.94 -4.85 0.02
CA GLU A 28 7.60 -3.93 1.09
C GLU A 28 6.54 -4.62 1.95
N ALA A 29 6.83 -4.75 3.25
CA ALA A 29 5.96 -5.49 4.15
C ALA A 29 4.57 -4.84 4.12
N LYS A 30 3.55 -5.60 3.71
CA LYS A 30 2.17 -5.14 3.75
C LYS A 30 1.72 -4.91 5.19
N ALA A 31 0.81 -3.95 5.37
CA ALA A 31 0.20 -3.61 6.65
C ALA A 31 -0.84 -4.67 7.11
N ASP A 32 -1.52 -5.30 6.15
CA ASP A 32 -2.33 -6.51 6.33
C ASP A 32 -3.36 -6.48 7.49
N PHE A 33 -4.07 -5.35 7.71
CA PHE A 33 -5.11 -5.29 8.75
C PHE A 33 -6.16 -6.40 8.60
N SER A 34 -6.48 -6.78 7.35
CA SER A 34 -7.53 -7.77 7.05
C SER A 34 -7.26 -9.15 7.66
N LYS A 35 -6.00 -9.47 8.01
CA LYS A 35 -5.65 -10.70 8.71
C LYS A 35 -6.16 -10.78 10.15
N THR A 36 -6.48 -9.64 10.74
CA THR A 36 -6.86 -9.53 12.17
C THR A 36 -8.16 -8.76 12.38
N CYS A 37 -8.81 -8.33 11.30
CA CYS A 37 -10.06 -7.60 11.32
C CYS A 37 -11.14 -8.33 10.52
N ASP A 38 -12.36 -8.32 11.05
CA ASP A 38 -13.54 -8.91 10.46
C ASP A 38 -14.61 -7.84 10.23
N ASN A 39 -15.74 -8.21 9.62
CA ASN A 39 -16.88 -7.32 9.39
C ASN A 39 -16.49 -5.99 8.67
N ILE A 40 -15.54 -6.09 7.73
CA ILE A 40 -14.95 -4.94 7.03
C ILE A 40 -15.96 -4.36 6.04
N THR A 41 -16.26 -3.08 6.19
CA THR A 41 -17.19 -2.34 5.33
C THR A 41 -16.77 -0.88 5.19
N VAL A 42 -17.40 -0.16 4.28
CA VAL A 42 -17.32 1.30 4.21
C VAL A 42 -18.72 1.85 4.42
N ARG A 43 -18.87 2.87 5.28
CA ARG A 43 -20.17 3.54 5.48
C ARG A 43 -20.75 3.91 4.12
N LYS A 44 -22.01 3.53 3.88
CA LYS A 44 -22.66 3.49 2.56
C LYS A 44 -22.23 4.63 1.62
N GLY A 45 -21.34 4.32 0.68
CA GLY A 45 -20.88 5.21 -0.37
C GLY A 45 -19.90 6.31 0.06
N GLY A 46 -19.41 6.28 1.30
CA GLY A 46 -18.51 7.26 1.92
C GLY A 46 -17.03 6.85 1.92
N ASN A 47 -16.28 7.38 2.88
CA ASN A 47 -14.83 7.25 3.05
C ASN A 47 -14.42 6.62 4.39
N HIS A 48 -15.37 6.30 5.27
CA HIS A 48 -15.06 5.69 6.56
C HIS A 48 -15.03 4.17 6.44
N LEU A 49 -13.84 3.58 6.58
CA LEU A 49 -13.64 2.14 6.73
C LEU A 49 -14.05 1.75 8.15
N GLU A 50 -15.03 0.86 8.26
CA GLU A 50 -15.42 0.26 9.54
C GLU A 50 -14.99 -1.21 9.56
N ALA A 51 -14.40 -1.64 10.68
CA ALA A 51 -13.96 -3.02 10.86
C ALA A 51 -13.94 -3.40 12.35
N GLU A 52 -14.11 -4.68 12.63
CA GLU A 52 -13.98 -5.26 13.97
C GLU A 52 -12.64 -5.99 14.10
N CYS A 53 -11.69 -5.36 14.78
CA CYS A 53 -10.30 -5.77 14.84
C CYS A 53 -9.95 -6.44 16.17
N THR A 54 -9.10 -7.47 16.11
CA THR A 54 -8.58 -8.17 17.29
C THR A 54 -7.49 -7.34 17.95
N LYS A 55 -7.64 -7.11 19.25
CA LYS A 55 -6.63 -6.55 20.15
C LYS A 55 -5.54 -7.56 20.45
N THR A 56 -4.44 -7.08 21.02
CA THR A 56 -3.32 -7.93 21.47
C THR A 56 -3.73 -8.92 22.56
N ASN A 57 -4.73 -8.58 23.38
CA ASN A 57 -5.30 -9.46 24.41
C ASN A 57 -6.36 -10.45 23.85
N GLY A 58 -6.64 -10.43 22.55
CA GLY A 58 -7.63 -11.29 21.89
C GLY A 58 -9.06 -10.74 21.86
N GLU A 59 -9.35 -9.64 22.57
CA GLU A 59 -10.67 -9.00 22.50
C GLU A 59 -10.91 -8.36 21.14
N LYS A 60 -12.18 -8.22 20.74
CA LYS A 60 -12.57 -7.51 19.52
C LYS A 60 -12.95 -6.07 19.82
N MET A 61 -12.57 -5.15 18.95
CA MET A 61 -12.92 -3.74 19.01
C MET A 61 -13.37 -3.25 17.64
N LYS A 62 -14.46 -2.48 17.61
CA LYS A 62 -14.89 -1.81 16.38
C LYS A 62 -14.13 -0.51 16.20
N SER A 63 -13.70 -0.28 14.98
CA SER A 63 -12.93 0.87 14.56
C SER A 63 -13.57 1.54 13.34
N SER A 64 -13.42 2.87 13.23
CA SER A 64 -13.81 3.66 12.07
C SER A 64 -12.66 4.57 11.63
N LEU A 65 -12.01 4.24 10.52
CA LEU A 65 -10.90 5.01 9.94
C LEU A 65 -11.39 5.88 8.78
N ASP A 66 -11.05 7.17 8.80
CA ASP A 66 -11.26 8.05 7.65
C ASP A 66 -10.16 7.81 6.59
N LEU A 67 -10.53 7.21 5.46
CA LEU A 67 -9.61 6.89 4.37
C LEU A 67 -9.11 8.12 3.59
N ASN A 68 -9.65 9.32 3.81
CA ASN A 68 -9.07 10.55 3.25
C ASN A 68 -7.64 10.80 3.75
N PHE A 69 -7.29 10.27 4.91
CA PHE A 69 -5.92 10.35 5.41
C PHE A 69 -4.98 9.28 4.82
N CYS A 70 -5.54 8.28 4.12
CA CYS A 70 -4.79 7.11 3.64
C CYS A 70 -4.67 7.03 2.11
N ILE A 71 -5.56 7.71 1.38
CA ILE A 71 -5.72 7.53 -0.06
C ILE A 71 -5.77 8.91 -0.72
N ARG A 72 -5.06 9.05 -1.83
CA ARG A 72 -5.27 10.14 -2.80
C ARG A 72 -6.03 9.67 -4.03
N HIS A 73 -6.78 10.60 -4.60
CA HIS A 73 -7.29 10.45 -5.96
C HIS A 73 -6.21 10.82 -6.96
N THR A 74 -6.09 10.01 -8.02
CA THR A 74 -5.37 10.38 -9.23
C THR A 74 -6.29 10.16 -10.43
N TYR A 75 -6.04 10.79 -11.57
CA TYR A 75 -6.80 10.49 -12.79
C TYR A 75 -6.62 9.03 -13.27
N GLY A 76 -5.63 8.32 -12.69
CA GLY A 76 -5.44 6.88 -12.79
C GLY A 76 -6.42 6.06 -11.94
N GLY A 77 -6.89 6.59 -10.80
CA GLY A 77 -7.79 5.93 -9.86
C GLY A 77 -7.52 6.35 -8.41
N MET A 78 -7.12 5.38 -7.59
CA MET A 78 -6.79 5.57 -6.17
C MET A 78 -5.38 5.08 -5.91
N GLU A 79 -4.64 5.78 -5.06
CA GLU A 79 -3.29 5.42 -4.64
C GLU A 79 -3.12 5.62 -3.14
N ALA A 80 -2.35 4.74 -2.50
CA ALA A 80 -1.96 4.90 -1.10
C ALA A 80 -1.13 6.19 -0.96
N TYR A 81 -1.58 7.09 -0.09
CA TYR A 81 -0.91 8.38 0.11
C TYR A 81 -1.40 9.02 1.41
N ALA A 82 -0.48 9.47 2.25
CA ALA A 82 -0.81 10.19 3.48
C ALA A 82 -1.51 11.52 3.17
N ASP A 83 -2.60 11.83 3.88
CA ASP A 83 -3.39 13.07 3.72
C ASP A 83 -3.87 13.32 2.28
N GLY A 84 -4.28 12.27 1.58
CA GLY A 84 -4.59 12.33 0.14
C GLY A 84 -5.96 12.89 -0.25
N HIS A 85 -6.93 12.94 0.66
CA HIS A 85 -8.28 13.47 0.46
C HIS A 85 -8.99 12.97 -0.81
N PHE A 86 -8.94 11.66 -1.08
CA PHE A 86 -9.49 11.08 -2.31
C PHE A 86 -11.02 11.23 -2.48
N TYR A 87 -11.78 11.33 -1.40
CA TYR A 87 -13.24 11.22 -1.45
C TYR A 87 -13.92 12.57 -1.69
N GLY A 88 -14.89 12.60 -2.62
CA GLY A 88 -15.65 13.79 -2.99
C GLY A 88 -15.64 14.06 -4.49
N ASN A 89 -16.06 15.26 -4.91
CA ASN A 89 -16.03 15.72 -6.30
C ASN A 89 -14.90 16.76 -6.46
N PRO A 90 -13.92 16.59 -7.37
CA PRO A 90 -13.86 15.65 -8.51
C PRO A 90 -13.16 14.30 -8.23
N GLY A 91 -12.98 13.93 -6.97
CA GLY A 91 -12.32 12.68 -6.55
C GLY A 91 -13.16 11.41 -6.76
N CYS A 92 -13.25 10.60 -5.72
CA CYS A 92 -13.96 9.32 -5.73
C CYS A 92 -15.25 9.37 -4.89
N THR A 93 -16.25 8.61 -5.32
CA THR A 93 -17.55 8.46 -4.64
C THR A 93 -18.07 7.03 -4.74
N GLY A 94 -19.14 6.71 -4.00
CA GLY A 94 -19.85 5.43 -4.16
C GLY A 94 -18.98 4.23 -3.78
N CYS A 95 -18.15 4.39 -2.76
CA CYS A 95 -17.20 3.37 -2.35
C CYS A 95 -17.87 2.17 -1.65
N GLN A 96 -17.29 0.99 -1.85
CA GLN A 96 -17.69 -0.28 -1.25
C GLN A 96 -16.49 -1.22 -1.11
N ILE A 97 -16.56 -2.13 -0.14
CA ILE A 97 -15.64 -3.28 -0.05
C ILE A 97 -16.12 -4.38 -1.00
N LEU A 98 -15.19 -5.00 -1.73
CA LEU A 98 -15.52 -6.12 -2.60
C LEU A 98 -15.87 -7.37 -1.79
N LYS A 99 -16.98 -8.02 -2.15
CA LYS A 99 -17.50 -9.19 -1.42
C LYS A 99 -16.50 -10.36 -1.36
N ASP A 100 -15.77 -10.58 -2.45
CA ASP A 100 -14.83 -11.71 -2.58
C ASP A 100 -13.38 -11.32 -2.20
N SER A 101 -13.15 -10.07 -1.80
CA SER A 101 -11.86 -9.54 -1.37
C SER A 101 -12.08 -8.44 -0.33
N PRO A 102 -12.22 -8.81 0.96
CA PRO A 102 -12.67 -7.90 2.03
C PRO A 102 -11.64 -6.81 2.37
N ASN A 103 -10.45 -6.87 1.79
CA ASN A 103 -9.40 -5.86 1.85
C ASN A 103 -9.38 -4.92 0.62
N THR A 104 -10.18 -5.18 -0.42
CA THR A 104 -10.18 -4.35 -1.63
C THR A 104 -11.32 -3.34 -1.60
N LEU A 105 -10.95 -2.05 -1.60
CA LEU A 105 -11.86 -0.94 -1.79
C LEU A 105 -12.15 -0.74 -3.28
N GLN A 106 -13.41 -0.66 -3.67
CA GLN A 106 -13.85 -0.22 -4.99
C GLN A 106 -14.62 1.09 -4.88
N CYS A 107 -14.27 2.07 -5.70
CA CYS A 107 -14.99 3.35 -5.81
C CYS A 107 -15.21 3.74 -7.28
N VAL A 108 -16.02 4.77 -7.51
CA VAL A 108 -16.16 5.46 -8.81
C VAL A 108 -15.43 6.79 -8.73
N CYS A 109 -14.37 6.96 -9.52
CA CYS A 109 -13.45 8.09 -9.45
C CYS A 109 -13.45 8.92 -10.74
N GLY A 110 -13.28 10.23 -10.60
CA GLY A 110 -13.10 11.15 -11.73
C GLY A 110 -11.86 10.81 -12.55
N THR A 111 -11.92 11.07 -13.86
CA THR A 111 -10.80 10.92 -14.79
C THR A 111 -10.26 12.29 -15.22
N SER A 112 -9.22 12.31 -16.06
CA SER A 112 -8.70 13.55 -16.64
C SER A 112 -9.70 14.25 -17.56
N GLN A 113 -10.69 13.51 -18.09
CA GLN A 113 -11.79 14.07 -18.84
C GLN A 113 -12.87 14.58 -17.87
N VAL A 114 -13.16 15.87 -17.94
CA VAL A 114 -14.18 16.53 -17.11
C VAL A 114 -15.52 15.80 -17.24
N GLY A 115 -16.11 15.44 -16.10
CA GLY A 115 -17.39 14.75 -16.03
C GLY A 115 -17.35 13.25 -16.36
N ALA A 116 -16.19 12.69 -16.72
CA ALA A 116 -16.03 11.27 -16.94
C ALA A 116 -15.50 10.58 -15.67
N PHE A 117 -16.17 9.48 -15.30
CA PHE A 117 -15.86 8.70 -14.11
C PHE A 117 -15.65 7.23 -14.48
N LYS A 118 -14.80 6.54 -13.72
CA LYS A 118 -14.54 5.10 -13.89
C LYS A 118 -14.43 4.39 -12.56
N LYS A 119 -14.64 3.07 -12.56
CA LYS A 119 -14.35 2.24 -11.38
C LYS A 119 -12.84 2.16 -11.16
N ALA A 120 -12.43 2.27 -9.91
CA ALA A 120 -11.06 2.04 -9.47
C ALA A 120 -11.08 1.13 -8.24
N THR A 121 -10.02 0.35 -8.06
CA THR A 121 -9.84 -0.54 -6.92
C THR A 121 -8.51 -0.27 -6.23
N LEU A 122 -8.45 -0.45 -4.92
CA LEU A 122 -7.22 -0.36 -4.13
C LEU A 122 -7.22 -1.45 -3.06
N ASP A 123 -6.13 -2.21 -2.98
CA ASP A 123 -5.88 -3.13 -1.87
C ASP A 123 -5.52 -2.31 -0.63
N LEU A 124 -6.34 -2.36 0.41
CA LEU A 124 -6.14 -1.60 1.65
C LEU A 124 -5.07 -2.23 2.55
N ASP A 125 -4.74 -3.51 2.36
CA ASP A 125 -3.68 -4.16 3.15
C ASP A 125 -2.29 -3.59 2.86
N ILE A 126 -2.13 -2.78 1.80
CA ILE A 126 -0.86 -2.12 1.51
C ILE A 126 -0.52 -1.02 2.52
N MET A 127 -1.51 -0.41 3.19
CA MET A 127 -1.27 0.76 4.06
C MET A 127 -2.11 0.81 5.34
N VAL A 128 -3.19 0.04 5.44
CA VAL A 128 -4.00 -0.01 6.67
C VAL A 128 -3.50 -1.16 7.54
N TRP A 129 -3.13 -0.84 8.77
CA TRP A 129 -2.79 -1.82 9.81
C TRP A 129 -3.84 -1.84 10.92
N ASN A 130 -3.83 -2.91 11.70
CA ASN A 130 -4.54 -2.99 12.98
C ASN A 130 -3.57 -2.65 14.12
N ASN A 131 -3.83 -1.57 14.85
CA ASN A 131 -3.08 -1.15 16.02
C ASN A 131 -3.91 -1.39 17.29
N ASP A 132 -3.73 -2.56 17.90
CA ASP A 132 -4.43 -2.98 19.13
C ASP A 132 -5.96 -2.77 19.08
N GLY A 133 -6.59 -3.24 18.01
CA GLY A 133 -8.04 -3.17 17.80
C GLY A 133 -8.54 -1.93 17.05
N LEU A 134 -7.66 -0.97 16.74
CA LEU A 134 -7.99 0.22 15.95
C LEU A 134 -7.25 0.21 14.62
N THR A 135 -7.97 0.35 13.51
CA THR A 135 -7.34 0.54 12.20
C THR A 135 -6.57 1.87 12.15
N GLU A 136 -5.45 1.90 11.44
CA GLU A 136 -4.59 3.08 11.35
C GLU A 136 -3.80 3.06 10.03
N CYS A 137 -3.47 4.25 9.52
CA CYS A 137 -2.64 4.44 8.33
C CYS A 137 -1.79 5.70 8.52
N TYR A 138 -0.51 5.67 8.18
CA TYR A 138 0.37 6.85 8.24
C TYR A 138 0.31 7.64 9.57
N GLY A 139 0.01 6.97 10.70
CA GLY A 139 -0.15 7.61 12.02
C GLY A 139 -1.54 8.20 12.30
N HIS A 140 -2.46 8.16 11.33
CA HIS A 140 -3.87 8.51 11.51
C HIS A 140 -4.63 7.28 11.99
N ARG A 141 -5.06 7.33 13.25
CA ARG A 141 -5.78 6.24 13.91
C ARG A 141 -7.28 6.42 13.79
N ALA A 142 -7.99 5.29 13.70
CA ALA A 142 -9.43 5.21 13.76
C ALA A 142 -10.02 5.61 15.11
N ASP A 143 -11.28 6.04 15.08
CA ASP A 143 -12.13 6.15 16.26
C ASP A 143 -12.68 4.78 16.66
N SER A 144 -12.94 4.59 17.96
CA SER A 144 -13.73 3.45 18.44
C SER A 144 -15.22 3.77 18.37
N ILE A 145 -16.04 2.81 17.89
CA ILE A 145 -17.48 3.01 17.63
C ILE A 145 -18.36 1.89 18.19
#